data_AF-A0A8H6F0K8-F1
#
_entry.id   AF-A0A8H6F0K8-F1
#
_cell.length_a   1.000
_cell.length_b   1.000
_cell.length_c   1.000
_cell.angle_alpha   90.00
_cell.angle_beta   90.00
_cell.angle_gamma   90.00
#
_symmetry.space_group_name_H-M   'P 1'
#
loop_
_entity.id
_entity.type
_entity.pdbx_description
1 polymer ?
#
loop_
_entity_poly.entity_id
_entity_poly.type
_entity_poly.pdbx_seq_one_letter_code
_entity_poly.pdbx_strand_id
1 'polypeptide(L)'
;MSIITNPLYRPLFEVLKSARNGIVYGGKLRFSHALVINLLYRSGPIVPRLKSVLEATKDHAQVLAAFAIIYKACVMILKQDAFLGDKNLGLIKFIAGSFGSWIVYSQHFNFFHGGITHQITLYCFSRVVLALSKILLDKYLNCFQPGFRNYQGELIHYKDLNNQQQKKLKNIVIITVEILCRIDMGISDAYI
;
A
#
# COMPACT_ATOMS: atom_id res chain seq x y z
N MET A 1 -5.93 -41.15 0.98
CA MET A 1 -4.89 -40.50 1.82
C MET A 1 -4.72 -39.08 1.33
N SER A 2 -5.32 -38.12 2.04
CA SER A 2 -5.64 -36.77 1.55
C SER A 2 -4.40 -35.88 1.42
N ILE A 3 -4.06 -35.51 0.18
CA ILE A 3 -3.05 -34.48 -0.15
C ILE A 3 -3.25 -33.16 0.63
N ILE A 4 -4.48 -32.91 1.07
CA ILE A 4 -4.94 -31.72 1.81
C ILE A 4 -4.46 -31.72 3.28
N THR A 5 -4.14 -32.88 3.88
CA THR A 5 -3.84 -32.98 5.33
C THR A 5 -2.33 -33.01 5.62
N ASN A 6 -1.48 -33.05 4.60
CA ASN A 6 -0.03 -33.14 4.79
C ASN A 6 0.56 -31.81 5.31
N PRO A 7 1.22 -31.79 6.48
CA PRO A 7 1.77 -30.57 7.08
C PRO A 7 2.86 -29.92 6.21
N LEU A 8 3.49 -30.69 5.31
CA LEU A 8 4.51 -30.19 4.38
C LEU A 8 3.97 -29.27 3.28
N TYR A 9 2.70 -29.42 2.87
CA TYR A 9 2.09 -28.56 1.83
C TYR A 9 1.35 -27.34 2.38
N ARG A 10 1.13 -27.27 3.71
CA ARG A 10 0.52 -26.11 4.37
C ARG A 10 1.15 -24.76 3.95
N PRO A 11 2.48 -24.59 3.95
CA PRO A 11 3.06 -23.30 3.58
C PRO A 11 2.84 -22.95 2.10
N LEU A 12 2.87 -23.94 1.20
CA LEU A 12 2.54 -23.77 -0.23
C LEU A 12 1.07 -23.35 -0.42
N PHE A 13 0.13 -23.99 0.28
CA PHE A 13 -1.28 -23.61 0.23
C PHE A 13 -1.53 -22.22 0.84
N GLU A 14 -0.77 -21.82 1.86
CA GLU A 14 -0.83 -20.47 2.41
C GLU A 14 -0.32 -19.41 1.42
N VAL A 15 0.77 -19.71 0.69
CA VAL A 15 1.27 -18.83 -0.39
C VAL A 15 0.19 -18.68 -1.46
N LEU A 16 -0.38 -19.79 -1.93
CA LEU A 16 -1.40 -19.78 -2.98
C LEU A 16 -2.68 -19.05 -2.53
N LYS A 17 -3.11 -19.24 -1.28
CA LYS A 17 -4.25 -18.53 -0.70
C LYS A 17 -3.99 -17.03 -0.60
N SER A 18 -2.78 -16.65 -0.18
CA SER A 18 -2.35 -15.25 -0.09
C SER A 18 -2.33 -14.58 -1.47
N ALA A 19 -1.78 -15.27 -2.48
CA ALA A 19 -1.75 -14.79 -3.86
C ALA A 19 -3.17 -14.62 -4.42
N ARG A 20 -4.05 -15.62 -4.24
CA ARG A 20 -5.45 -15.54 -4.67
C ARG A 20 -6.19 -14.36 -4.04
N ASN A 21 -6.00 -14.15 -2.73
CA ASN A 21 -6.61 -13.01 -2.06
C ASN A 21 -6.10 -11.69 -2.65
N GLY A 22 -4.78 -11.56 -2.84
CA GLY A 22 -4.19 -10.39 -3.50
C GLY A 22 -4.80 -10.13 -4.89
N ILE A 23 -4.87 -11.15 -5.73
CA ILE A 23 -5.45 -11.08 -7.08
C ILE A 23 -6.92 -10.66 -7.04
N VAL A 24 -7.75 -11.27 -6.19
CA VAL A 24 -9.20 -11.02 -6.15
C VAL A 24 -9.50 -9.61 -5.63
N TYR A 25 -8.86 -9.19 -4.54
CA TYR A 25 -9.10 -7.86 -3.97
C TYR A 25 -8.47 -6.75 -4.81
N GLY A 26 -7.22 -6.92 -5.23
CA GLY A 26 -6.51 -5.96 -6.06
C GLY A 26 -7.11 -5.83 -7.45
N GLY A 27 -7.52 -6.95 -8.06
CA GLY A 27 -8.19 -6.99 -9.36
C GLY A 27 -9.54 -6.28 -9.33
N LYS A 28 -10.37 -6.51 -8.31
CA LYS A 28 -11.68 -5.84 -8.19
C LYS A 28 -11.55 -4.32 -8.09
N LEU A 29 -10.66 -3.82 -7.24
CA LEU A 29 -10.49 -2.38 -7.05
C LEU A 29 -9.99 -1.70 -8.33
N ARG A 30 -8.96 -2.29 -8.97
CA ARG A 30 -8.38 -1.72 -10.19
C ARG A 30 -9.30 -1.86 -11.39
N PHE A 31 -10.02 -2.97 -11.52
CA PHE A 31 -11.01 -3.16 -12.57
C PHE A 31 -12.09 -2.07 -12.51
N SER A 32 -12.67 -1.84 -11.34
CA SER A 32 -13.69 -0.80 -11.18
C SER A 32 -13.13 0.60 -11.49
N HIS A 33 -11.90 0.90 -11.05
CA HIS A 33 -11.24 2.17 -11.36
C HIS A 33 -11.03 2.37 -12.87
N ALA A 34 -10.36 1.41 -13.52
CA ALA A 34 -10.08 1.48 -14.94
C ALA A 34 -11.36 1.46 -15.80
N LEU A 35 -12.40 0.75 -15.34
CA LEU A 35 -13.72 0.74 -15.98
C LEU A 35 -14.38 2.11 -15.93
N VAL A 36 -14.43 2.76 -14.76
CA VAL A 36 -15.04 4.09 -14.60
C VAL A 36 -14.28 5.14 -15.43
N ILE A 37 -12.94 5.13 -15.40
CA ILE A 37 -12.14 6.07 -16.19
C ILE A 37 -12.34 5.86 -17.70
N ASN A 38 -12.33 4.60 -18.19
CA ASN A 38 -12.55 4.32 -19.61
C ASN A 38 -14.00 4.57 -20.07
N LEU A 39 -14.98 4.41 -19.18
CA LEU A 39 -16.39 4.70 -19.50
C LEU A 39 -16.64 6.21 -19.56
N LEU A 40 -16.02 6.98 -18.67
CA LEU A 40 -16.28 8.41 -18.51
C LEU A 40 -15.47 9.28 -19.48
N TYR A 41 -14.21 8.93 -19.75
CA TYR A 41 -13.29 9.83 -20.48
C TYR A 41 -12.88 9.35 -21.87
N ARG A 42 -13.17 8.11 -22.27
CA ARG A 42 -12.81 7.59 -23.59
C ARG A 42 -14.05 7.50 -24.50
N SER A 43 -13.92 7.95 -25.76
CA SER A 43 -14.93 7.88 -26.83
C SER A 43 -14.57 6.81 -27.88
N GLY A 44 -15.53 6.04 -28.45
CA GLY A 44 -15.29 4.80 -29.22
C GLY A 44 -16.07 3.50 -28.82
N PRO A 45 -15.76 2.34 -29.43
CA PRO A 45 -16.51 1.09 -29.26
C PRO A 45 -16.26 0.40 -27.91
N ILE A 46 -17.30 -0.21 -27.31
CA ILE A 46 -17.26 -0.81 -25.96
C ILE A 46 -16.37 -2.06 -25.83
N VAL A 47 -16.27 -2.88 -26.88
CA VAL A 47 -15.55 -4.16 -26.86
C VAL A 47 -14.03 -3.99 -26.70
N PRO A 48 -13.33 -3.20 -27.54
CA PRO A 48 -11.89 -2.99 -27.39
C PRO A 48 -11.51 -2.31 -26.07
N ARG A 49 -12.39 -1.47 -25.51
CA ARG A 49 -12.17 -0.83 -24.19
C ARG A 49 -12.23 -1.81 -23.05
N LEU A 50 -13.21 -2.71 -23.05
CA LEU A 50 -13.29 -3.73 -22.00
C LEU A 50 -12.07 -4.65 -22.05
N LYS A 51 -11.58 -4.96 -23.26
CA LYS A 51 -10.34 -5.71 -23.44
C LYS A 51 -9.13 -4.98 -22.85
N SER A 52 -8.95 -3.68 -23.12
CA SER A 52 -7.83 -2.91 -22.54
C SER A 52 -7.91 -2.79 -21.02
N VAL A 53 -9.12 -2.64 -20.46
CA VAL A 53 -9.34 -2.63 -19.01
C VAL A 53 -8.99 -3.98 -18.38
N LEU A 54 -9.39 -5.09 -19.02
CA LEU A 54 -9.08 -6.44 -18.56
C LEU A 54 -7.58 -6.73 -18.63
N GLU A 55 -6.90 -6.28 -19.68
CA GLU A 55 -5.46 -6.44 -19.87
C GLU A 55 -4.67 -5.69 -18.79
N ALA A 56 -4.95 -4.39 -18.59
CA ALA A 56 -4.33 -3.60 -17.52
C ALA A 56 -4.62 -4.17 -16.11
N THR A 57 -5.80 -4.76 -15.91
CA THR A 57 -6.15 -5.45 -14.66
C THR A 57 -5.35 -6.73 -14.49
N LYS A 58 -5.16 -7.51 -15.56
CA LYS A 58 -4.38 -8.74 -15.57
C LYS A 58 -2.92 -8.45 -15.24
N ASP A 59 -2.33 -7.44 -15.87
CA ASP A 59 -0.94 -7.05 -15.64
C ASP A 59 -0.71 -6.66 -14.17
N HIS A 60 -1.64 -5.90 -13.59
CA HIS A 60 -1.57 -5.57 -12.17
C HIS A 60 -1.71 -6.78 -11.25
N ALA A 61 -2.66 -7.68 -11.57
CA ALA A 61 -2.87 -8.89 -10.82
C ALA A 61 -1.63 -9.79 -10.84
N GLN A 62 -0.92 -9.83 -11.96
CA GLN A 62 0.35 -10.57 -12.11
C GLN A 62 1.46 -9.99 -11.23
N VAL A 63 1.64 -8.66 -11.21
CA VAL A 63 2.62 -8.01 -10.32
C VAL A 63 2.31 -8.32 -8.86
N LEU A 64 1.05 -8.20 -8.45
CA LEU A 64 0.64 -8.45 -7.07
C LEU A 64 0.78 -9.93 -6.67
N ALA A 65 0.50 -10.84 -7.60
CA ALA A 65 0.71 -12.28 -7.40
C ALA A 65 2.19 -12.61 -7.24
N ALA A 66 3.05 -12.08 -8.11
CA ALA A 66 4.50 -12.25 -8.06
C ALA A 66 5.06 -11.74 -6.72
N PHE A 67 4.65 -10.53 -6.29
CA PHE A 67 5.02 -9.98 -4.99
C PHE A 67 4.58 -10.87 -3.83
N ALA A 68 3.33 -11.35 -3.82
CA ALA A 68 2.83 -12.21 -2.76
C ALA A 68 3.59 -13.54 -2.67
N ILE A 69 3.93 -14.14 -3.82
CA ILE A 69 4.70 -15.38 -3.91
C ILE A 69 6.12 -15.17 -3.39
N ILE A 70 6.84 -14.17 -3.91
CA ILE A 70 8.23 -13.88 -3.53
C ILE A 70 8.31 -13.50 -2.06
N TYR A 71 7.43 -12.62 -1.57
CA TYR A 71 7.38 -12.24 -0.16
C TYR A 71 7.18 -13.46 0.74
N LYS A 72 6.21 -14.34 0.42
CA LYS A 72 5.96 -15.55 1.21
C LYS A 72 7.12 -16.53 1.14
N ALA A 73 7.75 -16.70 -0.04
CA ALA A 73 8.94 -17.50 -0.21
C ALA A 73 10.10 -16.97 0.66
N CYS A 74 10.38 -15.67 0.60
CA CYS A 74 11.39 -15.03 1.45
C CYS A 74 11.07 -15.19 2.95
N VAL A 75 9.81 -15.03 3.37
CA VAL A 75 9.42 -15.26 4.77
C VAL A 75 9.61 -16.72 5.17
N MET A 76 9.30 -17.68 4.30
CA MET A 76 9.49 -19.11 4.57
C MET A 76 10.96 -19.48 4.67
N ILE A 77 11.77 -19.05 3.71
CA ILE A 77 13.22 -19.27 3.71
C ILE A 77 13.83 -18.63 4.96
N LEU A 78 13.50 -17.37 5.26
CA LEU A 78 14.05 -16.68 6.42
C LEU A 78 13.53 -17.29 7.74
N LYS A 79 12.36 -17.92 7.76
CA LYS A 79 11.89 -18.72 8.91
C LYS A 79 12.59 -20.07 9.04
N GLN A 80 12.99 -20.69 7.93
CA GLN A 80 13.67 -21.99 7.90
C GLN A 80 15.18 -21.84 8.19
N ASP A 81 15.83 -20.86 7.55
CA ASP A 81 17.28 -20.65 7.60
C ASP A 81 17.75 -19.74 8.75
N ALA A 82 16.95 -18.77 9.22
CA ALA A 82 17.45 -17.75 10.15
C ALA A 82 17.12 -18.00 11.64
N PHE A 83 18.07 -18.66 12.30
CA PHE A 83 18.92 -18.15 13.41
C PHE A 83 18.33 -17.45 14.66
N LEU A 84 17.05 -17.06 14.74
CA LEU A 84 16.55 -16.19 15.82
C LEU A 84 15.26 -16.65 16.52
N GLY A 85 14.67 -17.77 16.09
CA GLY A 85 13.39 -18.25 16.62
C GLY A 85 12.26 -17.20 16.49
N ASP A 86 11.11 -17.46 17.12
CA ASP A 86 9.93 -16.58 17.07
C ASP A 86 10.13 -15.20 17.72
N LYS A 87 11.34 -14.91 18.22
CA LYS A 87 11.64 -13.71 19.01
C LYS A 87 11.59 -12.41 18.22
N ASN A 88 11.74 -12.45 16.89
CA ASN A 88 11.79 -11.23 16.05
C ASN A 88 11.01 -11.35 14.72
N LEU A 89 9.79 -11.89 14.77
CA LEU A 89 8.90 -12.01 13.60
C LEU A 89 8.72 -10.69 12.82
N GLY A 90 8.80 -9.53 13.51
CA GLY A 90 8.74 -8.21 12.87
C GLY A 90 9.92 -7.94 11.94
N LEU A 91 11.16 -8.21 12.37
CA LEU A 91 12.36 -8.02 11.56
C LEU A 91 12.41 -8.99 10.38
N ILE A 92 11.99 -10.24 10.59
CA ILE A 92 11.90 -11.24 9.52
C ILE A 92 10.96 -10.75 8.41
N LYS A 93 9.77 -10.26 8.78
CA LYS A 93 8.81 -9.71 7.82
C LYS A 93 9.33 -8.45 7.13
N PHE A 94 10.06 -7.61 7.86
CA PHE A 94 10.67 -6.40 7.30
C PHE A 94 11.71 -6.74 6.23
N ILE A 95 12.69 -7.60 6.56
CA ILE A 95 13.76 -8.01 5.63
C ILE A 95 13.17 -8.74 4.42
N ALA A 96 12.25 -9.69 4.64
CA ALA A 96 11.58 -10.40 3.57
C ALA A 96 10.74 -9.46 2.68
N GLY A 97 10.11 -8.45 3.28
CA GLY A 97 9.40 -7.39 2.57
C GLY A 97 10.33 -6.53 1.72
N SER A 98 11.46 -6.09 2.27
CA SER A 98 12.47 -5.30 1.56
C SER A 98 13.06 -6.06 0.38
N PHE A 99 13.45 -7.33 0.57
CA PHE A 99 13.97 -8.17 -0.51
C PHE A 99 12.90 -8.48 -1.56
N GLY A 100 11.69 -8.86 -1.16
CA GLY A 100 10.61 -9.14 -2.11
C GLY A 100 10.19 -7.91 -2.90
N SER A 101 10.21 -6.74 -2.27
CA SER A 101 9.95 -5.46 -2.93
C SER A 101 11.06 -5.12 -3.93
N TRP A 102 12.32 -5.30 -3.55
CA TRP A 102 13.45 -5.11 -4.45
C TRP A 102 13.33 -6.00 -5.69
N ILE A 103 13.01 -7.28 -5.53
CA ILE A 103 12.94 -8.23 -6.66
C ILE A 103 11.78 -7.90 -7.62
N VAL A 104 10.61 -7.48 -7.10
CA VAL A 104 9.42 -7.26 -7.94
C VAL A 104 9.33 -5.85 -8.52
N TYR A 105 9.73 -4.84 -7.75
CA TYR A 105 9.61 -3.44 -8.16
C TYR A 105 10.89 -2.88 -8.79
N SER A 106 12.05 -3.53 -8.60
CA SER A 106 13.23 -3.20 -9.40
C SER A 106 12.95 -3.64 -10.83
N GLN A 107 12.82 -2.68 -11.75
CA GLN A 107 12.50 -2.88 -13.17
C GLN A 107 13.56 -3.67 -13.96
N HIS A 108 14.43 -4.41 -13.26
CA HIS A 108 15.51 -5.23 -13.81
C HIS A 108 14.98 -6.39 -14.66
N PHE A 109 13.80 -6.89 -14.32
CA PHE A 109 13.09 -7.92 -15.08
C PHE A 109 12.02 -7.23 -15.94
N ASN A 110 12.28 -7.11 -17.26
CA ASN A 110 11.37 -6.47 -18.24
C ASN A 110 10.07 -7.27 -18.50
N PHE A 111 9.62 -8.05 -17.51
CA PHE A 111 8.45 -8.93 -17.57
C PHE A 111 7.16 -8.22 -17.16
N PHE A 112 7.24 -7.05 -16.50
CA PHE A 112 6.09 -6.31 -16.00
C PHE A 112 6.04 -4.89 -16.55
N HIS A 113 4.83 -4.37 -16.77
CA HIS A 113 4.62 -3.01 -17.21
C HIS A 113 5.20 -2.01 -16.18
N GLY A 114 6.21 -1.24 -16.60
CA GLY A 114 6.93 -0.30 -15.75
C GLY A 114 6.03 0.75 -15.11
N GLY A 115 5.08 1.31 -15.86
CA GLY A 115 4.14 2.31 -15.33
C GLY A 115 3.26 1.77 -14.19
N ILE A 116 2.76 0.54 -14.33
CA ILE A 116 1.94 -0.11 -13.30
C ILE A 116 2.76 -0.36 -12.02
N THR A 117 3.97 -0.88 -12.18
CA THR A 117 4.89 -1.20 -11.08
C THR A 117 5.30 0.08 -10.34
N HIS A 118 5.52 1.17 -11.08
CA HIS A 118 5.83 2.49 -10.54
C HIS A 118 4.65 3.07 -9.74
N GLN A 119 3.43 2.99 -10.27
CA GLN A 119 2.20 3.44 -9.60
C GLN A 119 2.02 2.75 -8.22
N ILE A 120 2.20 1.43 -8.16
CA ILE A 120 2.09 0.67 -6.91
C ILE A 120 3.18 1.12 -5.92
N THR A 121 4.41 1.34 -6.41
CA THR A 121 5.55 1.75 -5.59
C THR A 121 5.32 3.13 -4.97
N LEU A 122 4.91 4.11 -5.77
CA LEU A 122 4.57 5.45 -5.30
C LEU A 122 3.39 5.43 -4.31
N TYR A 123 2.38 4.59 -4.57
CA TYR A 123 1.29 4.39 -3.62
C TYR A 123 1.78 3.86 -2.27
N CYS A 124 2.63 2.84 -2.28
CA CYS A 124 3.19 2.28 -1.06
C CYS A 124 4.05 3.31 -0.31
N PHE A 125 4.89 4.04 -1.05
CA PHE A 125 5.74 5.10 -0.51
C PHE A 125 4.91 6.20 0.17
N SER A 126 3.86 6.69 -0.49
CA SER A 126 2.90 7.65 0.07
C SER A 126 2.30 7.15 1.39
N ARG A 127 1.92 5.87 1.48
CA ARG A 127 1.41 5.29 2.73
C ARG A 127 2.43 5.28 3.86
N VAL A 128 3.71 5.01 3.55
CA VAL A 128 4.80 5.07 4.53
C VAL A 128 5.04 6.50 4.98
N VAL A 129 5.10 7.46 4.06
CA VAL A 129 5.24 8.89 4.38
C VAL A 129 4.08 9.36 5.27
N LEU A 130 2.85 9.00 4.94
CA LEU A 130 1.68 9.33 5.76
C LEU A 130 1.76 8.75 7.18
N ALA A 131 2.26 7.53 7.33
CA ALA A 131 2.47 6.93 8.65
C ALA A 131 3.56 7.68 9.43
N LEU A 132 4.67 8.03 8.78
CA LEU A 132 5.75 8.82 9.37
C LEU A 132 5.26 10.22 9.76
N SER A 133 4.47 10.88 8.91
CA SER A 133 3.89 12.20 9.20
C SER A 133 2.99 12.16 10.44
N LYS A 134 2.21 11.09 10.64
CA LYS A 134 1.39 10.92 11.86
C LYS A 134 2.26 10.84 13.12
N ILE A 135 3.30 10.00 13.08
CA ILE A 135 4.23 9.81 14.21
C ILE A 135 5.00 11.12 14.50
N LEU A 136 5.46 11.79 13.44
CA LEU A 136 6.19 13.04 13.55
C LEU A 136 5.30 14.15 14.11
N LEU A 137 4.05 14.24 13.65
CA LEU A 137 3.07 15.19 14.16
C LEU A 137 2.75 14.93 15.63
N ASP A 138 2.59 13.67 16.04
CA ASP A 138 2.37 13.31 17.44
C ASP A 138 3.58 13.70 18.32
N LYS A 139 4.81 13.44 17.88
CA LYS A 139 6.02 13.89 18.58
C LYS A 139 6.12 15.41 18.62
N TYR A 140 5.86 16.08 17.50
CA TYR A 140 5.94 17.53 17.39
C TYR A 140 4.96 18.21 18.35
N LEU A 141 3.69 17.81 18.36
CA LEU A 141 2.66 18.38 19.24
C LEU A 141 2.91 18.08 20.73
N ASN A 142 3.61 16.98 21.05
CA ASN A 142 4.03 16.68 22.42
C ASN A 142 5.15 17.61 22.91
N CYS A 143 6.10 17.97 22.03
CA CYS A 143 7.23 18.83 22.39
C CYS A 143 6.93 20.33 22.24
N PHE A 144 6.42 20.72 21.07
CA PHE A 144 6.12 22.09 20.69
C PHE A 144 4.61 22.28 20.83
N GLN A 145 4.18 22.87 21.93
CA GLN A 145 2.78 23.12 22.20
C GLN A 145 2.34 24.43 21.55
N PRO A 146 1.74 24.42 20.34
CA PRO A 146 1.29 25.66 19.73
C PRO A 146 0.27 26.35 20.62
N GLY A 147 0.48 27.65 20.84
CA GLY A 147 -0.49 28.53 21.47
C GLY A 147 -1.48 29.02 20.41
N PHE A 148 -2.77 28.76 20.61
CA PHE A 148 -3.85 29.30 19.80
C PHE A 148 -4.43 30.51 20.51
N ARG A 149 -4.75 31.58 19.78
CA ARG A 149 -5.49 32.71 20.34
C ARG A 149 -6.98 32.49 20.15
N ASN A 150 -7.73 32.60 21.25
CA ASN A 150 -9.19 32.67 21.18
C ASN A 150 -9.68 34.02 20.67
N TYR A 151 -10.96 34.10 20.31
CA TYR A 151 -11.64 35.35 19.95
C TYR A 151 -11.58 36.41 21.06
N GLN A 152 -11.40 35.99 22.32
CA GLN A 152 -11.21 36.84 23.49
C GLN A 152 -9.75 37.27 23.73
N GLY A 153 -8.80 36.83 22.88
CA GLY A 153 -7.39 37.21 22.96
C GLY A 153 -6.53 36.36 23.89
N GLU A 154 -7.10 35.43 24.66
CA GLU A 154 -6.37 34.50 25.52
C GLU A 154 -5.58 33.46 24.71
N LEU A 155 -4.36 33.17 25.18
CA LEU A 155 -3.48 32.17 24.60
C LEU A 155 -3.79 30.81 25.23
N ILE A 156 -4.34 29.89 24.44
CA ILE A 156 -4.63 28.51 24.85
C ILE A 156 -3.57 27.59 24.27
N HIS A 157 -2.88 26.82 25.11
CA HIS A 157 -1.91 25.84 24.62
C HIS A 157 -2.62 24.58 24.14
N TYR A 158 -1.96 23.86 23.22
CA TYR A 158 -2.48 22.59 22.68
C TYR A 158 -2.97 21.57 23.74
N LYS A 159 -2.35 21.54 24.94
CA LYS A 159 -2.76 20.63 26.03
C LYS A 159 -4.10 20.98 26.66
N ASP A 160 -4.48 22.25 26.61
CA ASP A 160 -5.70 22.76 27.25
C ASP A 160 -6.92 22.60 26.34
N LEU A 161 -6.71 22.18 25.08
CA LEU A 161 -7.78 21.86 24.14
C LEU A 161 -8.46 20.54 24.51
N ASN A 162 -9.77 20.48 24.28
CA ASN A 162 -10.54 19.25 24.43
C ASN A 162 -10.02 18.15 23.48
N ASN A 163 -10.10 16.88 23.88
CA ASN A 163 -9.72 15.71 23.09
C ASN A 163 -10.32 15.72 21.67
N GLN A 164 -11.55 16.22 21.51
CA GLN A 164 -12.18 16.35 20.19
C GLN A 164 -11.52 17.41 19.31
N GLN A 165 -11.13 18.55 19.89
CA GLN A 165 -10.47 19.64 19.15
C GLN A 165 -9.05 19.24 18.77
N GLN A 166 -8.30 18.60 19.68
CA GLN A 166 -6.99 18.03 19.39
C GLN A 166 -7.04 17.03 18.23
N LYS A 167 -8.04 16.13 18.22
CA LYS A 167 -8.23 15.14 17.16
C LYS A 167 -8.61 15.80 15.83
N LYS A 168 -9.46 16.84 15.84
CA LYS A 168 -9.79 17.61 14.63
C LYS A 168 -8.55 18.28 14.05
N LEU A 169 -7.73 18.93 14.86
CA LEU A 169 -6.51 19.59 14.40
C LEU A 169 -5.53 18.59 13.77
N LYS A 170 -5.28 17.46 14.44
CA LYS A 170 -4.43 16.39 13.90
C LYS A 170 -4.97 15.87 12.57
N ASN A 171 -6.28 15.62 12.51
CA ASN A 171 -6.91 15.13 11.29
C ASN A 171 -6.82 16.14 10.14
N ILE A 172 -6.95 17.45 10.39
CA ILE A 172 -6.80 18.47 9.35
C ILE A 172 -5.41 18.39 8.73
N VAL A 173 -4.35 18.38 9.54
CA VAL A 173 -2.96 18.29 9.06
C VAL A 173 -2.74 16.99 8.29
N ILE A 174 -3.22 15.85 8.82
CA ILE A 174 -3.09 14.54 8.18
C ILE A 174 -3.83 14.48 6.85
N ILE A 175 -5.05 15.04 6.77
CA ILE A 175 -5.85 15.09 5.54
C ILE A 175 -5.13 15.95 4.50
N THR A 176 -4.52 17.07 4.88
CA THR A 176 -3.73 17.89 3.96
C THR A 176 -2.56 17.10 3.37
N VAL A 177 -1.80 16.36 4.19
CA VAL A 177 -0.72 15.49 3.69
C VAL A 177 -1.28 14.37 2.80
N GLU A 178 -2.42 13.76 3.17
CA GLU A 178 -3.04 12.70 2.36
C GLU A 178 -3.48 13.22 0.99
N ILE A 179 -4.07 14.42 0.92
CA ILE A 179 -4.45 15.05 -0.34
C ILE A 179 -3.20 15.33 -1.18
N LEU A 180 -2.15 15.91 -0.60
CA LEU A 180 -0.91 16.21 -1.29
C LEU A 180 -0.28 14.95 -1.90
N CYS A 181 -0.19 13.87 -1.12
CA CYS A 181 0.35 12.60 -1.59
C CYS A 181 -0.56 11.88 -2.61
N ARG A 182 -1.87 12.20 -2.67
CA ARG A 182 -2.79 11.64 -3.67
C ARG A 182 -2.79 12.42 -4.98
N ILE A 183 -2.62 13.74 -4.95
CA ILE A 183 -2.56 14.58 -6.16
C ILE A 183 -1.37 14.16 -7.02
N ASP A 184 -0.21 13.98 -6.42
CA ASP A 184 1.02 13.54 -7.11
C ASP A 184 0.82 12.17 -7.79
N MET A 185 0.10 11.28 -7.12
CA MET A 185 -0.21 9.94 -7.61
C MET A 185 -1.26 9.95 -8.74
N GLY A 186 -2.27 10.83 -8.66
CA GLY A 186 -3.26 11.00 -9.71
C GLY A 186 -2.69 11.61 -11.00
N ILE A 187 -1.63 12.42 -10.89
CA ILE A 187 -0.88 12.91 -12.06
C ILE A 187 -0.13 11.76 -12.74
N SER A 188 0.47 10.84 -11.97
CA SER A 188 1.11 9.64 -12.55
C SER A 188 0.11 8.74 -13.29
N ASP A 189 -1.14 8.67 -12.84
CA ASP A 189 -2.20 7.86 -13.46
C ASP A 189 -2.70 8.45 -14.79
N ALA A 190 -2.52 9.76 -15.01
CA ALA A 190 -2.89 10.42 -16.27
C ALA A 190 -1.87 10.18 -17.40
N TYR A 191 -0.66 9.72 -17.06
CA TYR A 191 0.43 9.46 -18.00
C TYR A 191 0.56 7.98 -18.42
N ILE A 192 -0.29 7.09 -17.88
CA ILE A 192 -0.37 5.65 -18.20
C ILE A 192 -1.63 5.36 -19.02
#